data_AF-A0A2M7RTR7-F1
#
_entry.id   AF-A0A2M7RTR7-F1
#
_cell.length_a   1.000
_cell.length_b   1.000
_cell.length_c   1.000
_cell.angle_alpha   90.00
_cell.angle_beta   90.00
_cell.angle_gamma   90.00
#
_symmetry.space_group_name_H-M   'P 1'
#
loop_
_entity.id
_entity.type
_entity.pdbx_description
1 polymer ?
#
loop_
_entity_poly.entity_id
_entity_poly.type
_entity_poly.pdbx_seq_one_letter_code
_entity_poly.pdbx_strand_id
1 'polypeptide(L)'
;MSDKELKALISLLDDPDNAVFDEIKQKIISFGDRVIPFLEDAWETSFDVLRQERIENIIHYLQFETVKKELSEWEKSSEHDLINGAVIVAKYQYPDINKESISSVINHLKQDVWLELSEDLTALEQVNVLNRVFFDLHGFHGNKRNINSPKNSFINNVIESKSGNPITLGIIYIS
;
A
#
# COMPACT_ATOMS: atom_id res chain seq x y z
N MET A 1 12.74 26.58 2.08
CA MET A 1 12.66 26.48 3.55
C MET A 1 13.63 25.42 4.02
N SER A 2 14.32 25.65 5.14
CA SER A 2 15.45 24.83 5.58
C SER A 2 15.02 23.72 6.54
N ASP A 3 15.69 22.57 6.50
CA ASP A 3 15.53 21.47 7.47
C ASP A 3 15.62 21.91 8.93
N LYS A 4 16.31 23.02 9.21
CA LYS A 4 16.38 23.64 10.54
C LYS A 4 15.02 24.10 11.08
N GLU A 5 14.18 24.67 10.21
CA GLU A 5 12.84 25.12 10.59
C GLU A 5 11.93 23.93 10.89
N LEU A 6 12.03 22.87 10.09
CA LEU A 6 11.28 21.63 10.32
C LEU A 6 11.67 20.97 11.64
N LYS A 7 12.97 20.85 11.93
CA LYS A 7 13.47 20.34 13.20
C LYS A 7 13.01 21.19 14.39
N ALA A 8 12.98 22.51 14.24
CA ALA A 8 12.46 23.40 15.27
C ALA A 8 10.95 23.16 15.52
N LEU A 9 10.13 23.06 14.47
CA LEU A 9 8.70 22.77 14.61
C LEU A 9 8.45 21.42 15.29
N ILE A 10 9.18 20.38 14.87
CA ILE A 10 9.09 19.04 15.47
C ILE A 10 9.52 19.09 16.94
N SER A 11 10.52 19.89 17.30
CA SER A 11 10.96 20.03 18.69
C SER A 11 9.87 20.56 19.62
N LEU A 12 8.89 21.31 19.10
CA LEU A 12 7.81 21.94 19.86
C LEU A 12 6.53 21.07 19.96
N LEU A 13 6.56 19.82 19.47
CA LEU A 13 5.39 18.93 19.49
C LEU A 13 4.97 18.45 20.88
N ASP A 14 5.81 18.64 21.90
CA ASP A 14 5.57 18.35 23.31
C ASP A 14 4.94 19.52 24.08
N ASP A 15 4.64 20.64 23.42
CA ASP A 15 4.05 21.81 24.09
C ASP A 15 2.69 21.43 24.74
N PRO A 16 2.51 21.70 26.05
CA PRO A 16 1.28 21.36 26.76
C PRO A 16 0.07 22.19 26.29
N ASP A 17 0.29 23.34 25.65
CA ASP A 17 -0.77 24.16 25.07
C ASP A 17 -1.27 23.54 23.75
N ASN A 18 -2.51 23.06 23.77
CA ASN A 18 -3.13 22.44 22.59
C ASN A 18 -3.32 23.42 21.42
N ALA A 19 -3.50 24.73 21.67
CA ALA A 19 -3.65 25.70 20.60
C ALA A 19 -2.33 25.90 19.84
N VAL A 20 -1.22 25.95 20.58
CA VAL A 20 0.14 26.01 20.02
C VAL A 20 0.45 24.73 19.25
N PHE A 21 0.15 23.57 19.84
CA PHE A 21 0.29 22.27 19.16
C PHE A 21 -0.50 22.22 17.84
N ASP A 22 -1.76 22.67 17.83
CA ASP A 22 -2.59 22.64 16.62
C ASP A 22 -2.01 23.52 15.50
N GLU A 23 -1.47 24.70 15.83
CA GLU A 23 -0.80 25.57 14.86
C GLU A 23 0.46 24.91 14.27
N ILE A 24 1.31 24.33 15.13
CA ILE A 24 2.51 23.60 14.72
C ILE A 24 2.16 22.40 13.86
N LYS A 25 1.14 21.62 14.27
CA LYS A 25 0.64 20.47 13.53
C LYS A 25 0.20 20.85 12.13
N GLN A 26 -0.61 21.91 11.98
CA GLN A 26 -1.04 22.38 10.66
C GLN A 26 0.14 22.82 9.80
N LYS A 27 1.14 23.48 10.41
CA LYS A 27 2.35 23.86 9.70
C LYS A 27 3.15 22.65 9.23
N ILE A 28 3.30 21.63 10.08
CA ILE A 28 3.96 20.37 9.74
C ILE A 28 3.23 19.67 8.59
N ILE A 29 1.90 19.53 8.69
CA ILE A 29 1.06 18.92 7.66
C ILE A 29 1.19 19.64 6.32
N SER A 30 1.32 20.97 6.32
CA SER A 30 1.48 21.76 5.09
C SER A 30 2.74 21.40 4.28
N PHE A 31 3.70 20.70 4.89
CA PHE A 31 4.89 20.21 4.21
C PHE A 31 4.68 18.88 3.47
N GLY A 32 3.58 18.16 3.70
CA GLY A 32 3.27 16.87 3.07
C GLY A 32 4.24 15.75 3.44
N ASP A 33 4.30 14.68 2.65
CA ASP A 33 5.03 13.44 3.03
C ASP A 33 6.54 13.60 3.28
N ARG A 34 7.17 14.64 2.76
CA ARG A 34 8.61 14.87 2.95
C ARG A 34 9.02 15.06 4.42
N VAL A 35 8.07 15.36 5.32
CA VAL A 35 8.33 15.49 6.76
C VAL A 35 8.33 14.13 7.47
N ILE A 36 7.74 13.07 6.89
CA ILE A 36 7.61 11.75 7.53
C ILE A 36 8.96 11.22 8.06
N PRO A 37 10.08 11.21 7.30
CA PRO A 37 11.36 10.72 7.83
C PRO A 37 11.89 11.50 9.03
N PHE A 38 11.58 12.79 9.12
CA PHE A 38 11.98 13.62 10.26
C PHE A 38 11.10 13.36 11.49
N LEU A 39 9.83 13.02 11.27
CA LEU A 39 8.92 12.63 12.33
C LEU A 39 9.28 11.25 12.88
N GLU A 40 9.63 10.29 12.01
CA GLU A 40 10.11 8.96 12.41
C GLU A 40 11.38 9.05 13.26
N ASP A 41 12.39 9.81 12.81
CA ASP A 41 13.63 10.08 13.57
C ASP A 41 13.32 10.70 14.95
N ALA A 42 12.39 11.66 15.00
CA ALA A 42 11.98 12.29 16.25
C ALA A 42 11.14 11.37 17.16
N TRP A 43 10.41 10.42 16.60
CA TRP A 43 9.64 9.43 17.34
C TRP A 43 10.56 8.39 17.98
N GLU A 44 11.53 7.87 17.22
CA GLU A 44 12.51 6.88 17.68
C GLU A 44 13.39 7.41 18.82
N THR A 45 13.69 8.71 18.80
CA THR A 45 14.53 9.37 19.80
C THR A 45 13.76 9.96 20.99
N SER A 46 12.42 9.94 20.94
CA SER A 46 11.56 10.44 22.02
C SER A 46 11.34 9.41 23.11
N PHE A 47 11.40 9.86 24.38
CA PHE A 47 10.98 9.08 25.56
C PHE A 47 9.66 9.60 26.16
N ASP A 48 9.09 10.66 25.59
CA ASP A 48 7.83 11.24 26.03
C ASP A 48 6.65 10.62 25.27
N VAL A 49 5.67 10.10 26.01
CA VAL A 49 4.52 9.36 25.48
C VAL A 49 3.59 10.27 24.68
N LEU A 50 3.32 11.48 25.18
CA LEU A 50 2.42 12.43 24.51
C LEU A 50 3.01 12.88 23.17
N ARG A 51 4.31 13.16 23.14
CA ARG A 51 5.05 13.51 21.94
C ARG A 51 5.03 12.36 20.92
N GLN A 52 5.27 11.12 21.35
CA GLN A 52 5.19 9.94 20.49
C GLN A 52 3.80 9.78 19.86
N GLU A 53 2.74 9.85 20.67
CA GLU A 53 1.35 9.77 20.20
C GLU A 53 1.02 10.89 19.19
N ARG A 54 1.43 12.12 19.48
CA ARG A 54 1.23 13.26 18.58
C ARG A 54 1.95 13.08 17.25
N ILE A 55 3.20 12.62 17.28
CA ILE A 55 3.97 12.33 16.07
C ILE A 55 3.30 11.22 15.25
N GLU A 56 2.94 10.10 15.89
CA GLU A 56 2.27 8.96 15.24
C GLU A 56 0.97 9.40 14.55
N ASN A 57 0.15 10.19 15.23
CA ASN A 57 -1.09 10.73 14.66
C ASN A 57 -0.86 11.64 13.45
N ILE A 58 0.24 12.41 13.43
CA ILE A 58 0.58 13.25 12.27
C ILE A 58 1.05 12.38 11.10
N ILE A 59 1.89 11.38 11.36
CA ILE A 59 2.35 10.43 10.33
C ILE A 59 1.15 9.70 9.70
N HIS A 60 0.27 9.13 10.53
CA HIS A 60 -0.94 8.45 10.06
C HIS A 60 -1.85 9.37 9.24
N TYR A 61 -2.03 10.63 9.67
CA TYR A 61 -2.82 11.60 8.93
C TYR A 61 -2.23 11.87 7.54
N LEU A 62 -0.92 12.13 7.46
CA LEU A 62 -0.22 12.39 6.19
C LEU A 62 -0.33 11.19 5.25
N GLN A 63 -0.01 9.99 5.72
CA GLN A 63 -0.11 8.76 4.94
C GLN A 63 -1.53 8.52 4.43
N PHE A 64 -2.54 8.75 5.26
CA PHE A 64 -3.94 8.59 4.85
C PHE A 64 -4.37 9.59 3.78
N GLU A 65 -3.99 10.86 3.91
CA GLU A 65 -4.27 11.87 2.88
C GLU A 65 -3.57 11.54 1.56
N THR A 66 -2.35 10.99 1.60
CA THR A 66 -1.65 10.50 0.41
C THR A 66 -2.38 9.35 -0.25
N VAL A 67 -2.83 8.34 0.50
CA VAL A 67 -3.63 7.24 -0.06
C VAL A 67 -4.91 7.75 -0.71
N LYS A 68 -5.64 8.67 -0.06
CA LYS A 68 -6.86 9.27 -0.65
C LYS A 68 -6.56 9.98 -1.96
N LYS A 69 -5.49 10.77 -1.98
CA LYS A 69 -5.08 11.52 -3.16
C LYS A 69 -4.71 10.57 -4.29
N GLU A 70 -3.85 9.59 -4.04
CA GLU A 70 -3.44 8.58 -5.04
C GLU A 70 -4.65 7.79 -5.56
N LEU A 71 -5.60 7.43 -4.68
CA LEU A 71 -6.81 6.69 -5.10
C LEU A 71 -7.73 7.56 -5.97
N SER A 72 -7.85 8.85 -5.63
CA SER A 72 -8.62 9.83 -6.42
C SER A 72 -7.98 10.10 -7.78
N GLU A 73 -6.65 10.05 -7.87
CA GLU A 73 -5.91 10.17 -9.13
C GLU A 73 -6.06 8.89 -9.97
N TRP A 74 -6.00 7.72 -9.33
CA TRP A 74 -6.25 6.43 -9.96
C TRP A 74 -7.66 6.32 -10.54
N GLU A 75 -8.68 6.76 -9.81
CA GLU A 75 -10.08 6.79 -10.29
C GLU A 75 -10.24 7.66 -11.55
N LYS A 76 -9.46 8.74 -11.67
CA LYS A 76 -9.49 9.64 -12.83
C LYS A 76 -8.59 9.17 -13.98
N SER A 77 -7.77 8.15 -13.77
CA SER A 77 -6.86 7.63 -14.78
C SER A 77 -7.64 6.90 -15.88
N SER A 78 -7.19 6.96 -17.13
CA SER A 78 -7.88 6.27 -18.23
C SER A 78 -7.69 4.75 -18.19
N GLU A 79 -6.56 4.29 -17.67
CA GLU A 79 -6.18 2.86 -17.69
C GLU A 79 -6.83 2.04 -16.59
N HIS A 80 -7.16 2.67 -15.44
CA HIS A 80 -7.72 1.99 -14.27
C HIS A 80 -6.98 0.70 -13.87
N ASP A 81 -5.65 0.71 -13.94
CA ASP A 81 -4.82 -0.45 -13.60
C ASP A 81 -5.13 -0.93 -12.17
N LEU A 82 -5.78 -2.10 -12.07
CA LEU A 82 -6.27 -2.65 -10.82
C LEU A 82 -5.14 -3.07 -9.87
N ILE A 83 -3.96 -3.43 -10.39
CA ILE A 83 -2.79 -3.70 -9.55
C ILE A 83 -2.37 -2.42 -8.85
N ASN A 84 -2.29 -1.31 -9.58
CA ASN A 84 -1.96 -0.01 -8.99
C ASN A 84 -3.00 0.41 -7.95
N GLY A 85 -4.29 0.26 -8.25
CA GLY A 85 -5.36 0.54 -7.29
C GLY A 85 -5.23 -0.31 -6.02
N ALA A 86 -4.97 -1.60 -6.15
CA ALA A 86 -4.77 -2.50 -5.01
C ALA A 86 -3.52 -2.16 -4.18
N VAL A 87 -2.44 -1.73 -4.83
CA VAL A 87 -1.22 -1.24 -4.16
C VAL A 87 -1.52 0.03 -3.35
N ILE A 88 -2.24 0.99 -3.92
CA ILE A 88 -2.64 2.24 -3.24
C ILE A 88 -3.47 1.91 -2.00
N VAL A 89 -4.44 1.00 -2.11
CA VAL A 89 -5.24 0.56 -0.94
C VAL A 89 -4.37 -0.12 0.12
N ALA A 90 -3.39 -0.93 -0.29
CA ALA A 90 -2.48 -1.59 0.63
C ALA A 90 -1.52 -0.61 1.36
N LYS A 91 -1.16 0.52 0.74
CA LYS A 91 -0.37 1.58 1.39
C LYS A 91 -1.00 2.13 2.68
N TYR A 92 -2.33 2.05 2.81
CA TYR A 92 -3.01 2.47 4.04
C TYR A 92 -2.52 1.69 5.27
N GLN A 93 -2.21 0.40 5.09
CA GLN A 93 -1.70 -0.46 6.16
C GLN A 93 -0.18 -0.66 6.09
N TYR A 94 0.39 -0.56 4.88
CA TYR A 94 1.80 -0.81 4.59
C TYR A 94 2.39 0.37 3.79
N PRO A 95 2.71 1.51 4.44
CA PRO A 95 3.20 2.71 3.76
C PRO A 95 4.44 2.45 2.88
N ASP A 96 5.33 1.56 3.33
CA ASP A 96 6.58 1.20 2.65
C ASP A 96 6.44 0.03 1.65
N ILE A 97 5.23 -0.26 1.18
CA ILE A 97 4.98 -1.34 0.23
C ILE A 97 5.86 -1.21 -1.02
N ASN A 98 6.61 -2.27 -1.31
CA ASN A 98 7.47 -2.33 -2.48
C ASN A 98 6.65 -2.70 -3.73
N LYS A 99 6.33 -1.67 -4.53
CA LYS A 99 5.54 -1.82 -5.76
C LYS A 99 6.27 -2.67 -6.81
N GLU A 100 7.57 -2.53 -6.93
CA GLU A 100 8.39 -3.25 -7.90
C GLU A 100 8.38 -4.76 -7.62
N SER A 101 8.40 -5.16 -6.34
CA SER A 101 8.26 -6.56 -5.94
C SER A 101 6.93 -7.14 -6.37
N ILE A 102 5.85 -6.37 -6.26
CA ILE A 102 4.51 -6.78 -6.71
C ILE A 102 4.48 -6.92 -8.22
N SER A 103 4.92 -5.89 -8.95
CA SER A 103 5.00 -5.92 -10.42
C SER A 103 5.86 -7.07 -10.93
N SER A 104 6.97 -7.39 -10.26
CA SER A 104 7.82 -8.54 -10.63
C SER A 104 7.07 -9.86 -10.55
N VAL A 105 6.24 -10.07 -9.52
CA VAL A 105 5.44 -11.30 -9.39
C VAL A 105 4.37 -11.37 -10.47
N ILE A 106 3.68 -10.26 -10.75
CA ILE A 106 2.67 -10.19 -11.82
C ILE A 106 3.31 -10.47 -13.19
N ASN A 107 4.47 -9.88 -13.48
CA ASN A 107 5.17 -10.11 -14.74
C ASN A 107 5.65 -11.55 -14.88
N HIS A 108 6.07 -12.19 -13.78
CA HIS A 108 6.45 -13.59 -13.81
C HIS A 108 5.25 -14.51 -14.11
N LEU A 109 4.09 -14.25 -13.48
CA LEU A 109 2.84 -14.93 -13.81
C LEU A 109 2.49 -14.79 -15.30
N LYS A 110 2.54 -13.57 -15.84
CA LYS A 110 2.28 -13.30 -17.26
C LYS A 110 3.24 -14.03 -18.18
N GLN A 111 4.51 -14.08 -17.82
CA GLN A 111 5.53 -14.78 -18.60
C GLN A 111 5.26 -16.30 -18.63
N ASP A 112 4.92 -16.91 -17.50
CA ASP A 112 4.64 -18.33 -17.43
C ASP A 112 3.37 -18.68 -18.22
N VAL A 113 2.32 -17.86 -18.15
CA VAL A 113 1.14 -17.99 -19.01
C VAL A 113 1.53 -17.89 -20.47
N TRP A 114 2.32 -16.87 -20.86
CA TRP A 114 2.73 -16.65 -22.24
C TRP A 114 3.52 -17.83 -22.82
N LEU A 115 4.38 -18.47 -22.02
CA LEU A 115 5.16 -19.64 -22.44
C LEU A 115 4.30 -20.89 -22.67
N GLU A 116 3.15 -20.99 -22.01
CA GLU A 116 2.23 -22.12 -22.15
C GLU A 116 1.11 -21.89 -23.18
N LEU A 117 0.84 -20.64 -23.55
CA LEU A 117 -0.13 -20.30 -24.58
C LEU A 117 0.39 -20.63 -25.99
N SER A 118 -0.51 -21.14 -26.83
CA SER A 118 -0.29 -21.34 -28.27
C SER A 118 -1.45 -20.74 -29.06
N GLU A 119 -1.18 -20.29 -30.29
CA GLU A 119 -2.19 -19.71 -31.20
C GLU A 119 -3.27 -20.73 -31.59
N ASP A 120 -2.97 -22.03 -31.50
CA ASP A 120 -3.89 -23.11 -31.87
C ASP A 120 -4.91 -23.48 -30.76
N LEU A 121 -4.79 -22.88 -29.57
CA LEU A 121 -5.67 -23.22 -28.45
C LEU A 121 -7.07 -22.63 -28.62
N THR A 122 -8.08 -23.44 -28.34
CA THR A 122 -9.46 -22.97 -28.15
C THR A 122 -9.56 -22.07 -26.91
N ALA A 123 -10.59 -21.23 -26.85
CA ALA A 123 -10.83 -20.35 -25.71
C ALA A 123 -10.93 -21.12 -24.36
N LEU A 124 -11.49 -22.34 -24.37
CA LEU A 124 -11.57 -23.18 -23.17
C LEU A 124 -10.18 -23.66 -22.73
N GLU A 125 -9.32 -24.03 -23.69
CA GLU A 125 -7.95 -24.45 -23.40
C GLU A 125 -7.09 -23.28 -22.89
N GLN A 126 -7.29 -22.07 -23.42
CA GLN A 126 -6.63 -20.86 -22.90
C GLN A 126 -6.99 -20.61 -21.42
N VAL A 127 -8.26 -20.77 -21.05
CA VAL A 127 -8.70 -20.65 -19.65
C VAL A 127 -8.10 -21.76 -18.78
N ASN A 128 -7.96 -22.98 -19.30
CA ASN A 128 -7.32 -24.07 -18.56
C ASN A 128 -5.82 -23.79 -18.31
N VAL A 129 -5.12 -23.18 -19.27
CA VAL A 129 -3.73 -22.71 -19.08
C VAL A 129 -3.67 -21.66 -17.98
N LEU A 130 -4.51 -20.64 -18.03
CA LEU A 130 -4.57 -19.60 -16.99
C LEU A 130 -4.82 -20.19 -15.60
N ASN A 131 -5.81 -21.09 -15.47
CA ASN A 131 -6.13 -21.74 -14.21
C ASN A 131 -4.95 -22.58 -13.70
N ARG A 132 -4.32 -23.37 -14.57
CA ARG A 132 -3.18 -24.20 -14.19
C ARG A 132 -2.02 -23.33 -13.69
N VAL A 133 -1.65 -22.30 -14.43
CA VAL A 133 -0.53 -21.42 -14.04
C VAL A 133 -0.85 -20.71 -12.73
N PHE A 134 -2.05 -20.14 -12.60
CA PHE A 134 -2.42 -19.36 -11.43
C PHE A 134 -2.62 -20.21 -10.17
N PHE A 135 -3.44 -21.27 -10.24
CA PHE A 135 -3.84 -22.08 -9.09
C PHE A 135 -2.85 -23.22 -8.80
N ASP A 136 -2.35 -23.91 -9.82
CA ASP A 136 -1.53 -25.12 -9.62
C ASP A 136 -0.03 -24.78 -9.57
N LEU A 137 0.48 -24.02 -10.53
CA LEU A 137 1.92 -23.70 -10.62
C LEU A 137 2.34 -22.66 -9.58
N HIS A 138 1.61 -21.55 -9.49
CA HIS A 138 1.90 -20.45 -8.54
C HIS A 138 1.19 -20.61 -7.18
N GLY A 139 0.29 -21.59 -7.07
CA GLY A 139 -0.31 -21.99 -5.79
C GLY A 139 -1.31 -21.00 -5.21
N PHE A 140 -1.83 -20.05 -6.01
CA PHE A 140 -2.83 -19.11 -5.49
C PHE A 140 -4.11 -19.84 -5.10
N HIS A 141 -4.70 -19.50 -3.97
CA HIS A 141 -5.95 -20.13 -3.53
C HIS A 141 -6.81 -19.21 -2.66
N GLY A 142 -8.12 -19.49 -2.61
CA GLY A 142 -9.06 -18.75 -1.78
C GLY A 142 -8.95 -19.09 -0.29
N ASN A 143 -8.95 -18.08 0.57
CA ASN A 143 -9.00 -18.28 2.02
C ASN A 143 -10.45 -18.41 2.51
N LYS A 144 -10.98 -19.64 2.53
CA LYS A 144 -12.38 -19.92 2.95
C LYS A 144 -12.58 -19.92 4.47
N ARG A 145 -11.51 -20.04 5.27
CA ARG A 145 -11.61 -20.17 6.73
C ARG A 145 -11.72 -18.83 7.44
N ASN A 146 -11.09 -17.79 6.89
CA ASN A 146 -11.07 -16.46 7.49
C ASN A 146 -11.32 -15.38 6.44
N ILE A 147 -12.40 -15.50 5.68
CA ILE A 147 -12.72 -14.66 4.51
C ILE A 147 -12.66 -13.16 4.85
N ASN A 148 -13.11 -12.77 6.04
CA ASN A 148 -13.21 -11.37 6.46
C ASN A 148 -11.92 -10.79 7.05
N SER A 149 -10.83 -11.55 7.11
CA SER A 149 -9.54 -11.00 7.56
C SER A 149 -9.03 -9.94 6.57
N PRO A 150 -8.75 -8.70 7.02
CA PRO A 150 -8.22 -7.64 6.15
C PRO A 150 -6.93 -8.04 5.42
N LYS A 151 -6.12 -8.93 6.03
CA LYS A 151 -4.91 -9.47 5.41
C LYS A 151 -5.17 -10.20 4.08
N ASN A 152 -6.37 -10.73 3.86
CA ASN A 152 -6.72 -11.37 2.60
C ASN A 152 -7.09 -10.38 1.48
N SER A 153 -7.17 -9.08 1.82
CA SER A 153 -7.53 -8.01 0.89
C SER A 153 -6.30 -7.25 0.38
N PHE A 154 -5.24 -7.16 1.19
CA PHE A 154 -4.02 -6.44 0.82
C PHE A 154 -3.16 -7.26 -0.15
N ILE A 155 -2.85 -6.68 -1.31
CA ILE A 155 -2.21 -7.37 -2.42
C ILE A 155 -0.82 -7.92 -2.06
N ASN A 156 -0.04 -7.21 -1.24
CA ASN A 156 1.26 -7.68 -0.75
C ASN A 156 1.11 -8.97 0.08
N ASN A 157 0.16 -9.02 1.00
CA ASN A 157 -0.11 -10.21 1.82
C ASN A 157 -0.60 -11.38 0.97
N VAL A 158 -1.45 -11.12 -0.03
CA VAL A 158 -1.96 -12.18 -0.92
C VAL A 158 -0.86 -12.73 -1.82
N ILE A 159 0.04 -11.89 -2.33
CA ILE A 159 1.19 -12.32 -3.13
C ILE A 159 2.17 -13.16 -2.31
N GLU A 160 2.43 -12.77 -1.06
CA GLU A 160 3.33 -13.47 -0.16
C GLU A 160 2.75 -14.81 0.29
N SER A 161 1.50 -14.81 0.75
CA SER A 161 0.84 -16.00 1.29
C SER A 161 0.24 -16.93 0.23
N LYS A 162 0.12 -16.45 -1.02
CA LYS A 162 -0.67 -17.07 -2.10
C LYS A 162 -2.14 -17.29 -1.74
N SER A 163 -2.62 -16.69 -0.66
CA SER A 163 -3.95 -16.94 -0.10
C SER A 163 -4.71 -15.63 0.05
N GLY A 164 -5.83 -15.48 -0.65
CA GLY A 164 -6.57 -14.22 -0.69
C GLY A 164 -8.09 -14.36 -0.68
N ASN A 165 -8.77 -13.21 -0.67
CA ASN A 165 -10.20 -13.14 -0.91
C ASN A 165 -10.50 -13.16 -2.43
N PRO A 166 -11.75 -13.38 -2.86
CA PRO A 166 -12.09 -13.43 -4.28
C PRO A 166 -11.81 -12.15 -5.06
N ILE A 167 -11.87 -10.97 -4.42
CA ILE A 167 -11.64 -9.68 -5.08
C ILE A 167 -10.16 -9.53 -5.42
N THR A 168 -9.27 -9.68 -4.44
CA THR A 168 -7.83 -9.50 -4.64
C THR A 168 -7.25 -10.58 -5.54
N LEU A 169 -7.70 -11.84 -5.39
CA LEU A 169 -7.32 -12.90 -6.32
C LEU A 169 -7.82 -12.62 -7.74
N GLY A 170 -9.05 -12.12 -7.88
CA GLY A 170 -9.62 -11.71 -9.15
C GLY A 170 -8.82 -10.60 -9.82
N ILE A 171 -8.41 -9.58 -9.05
CA ILE A 171 -7.52 -8.51 -9.53
C ILE A 171 -6.24 -9.12 -10.11
N ILE A 172 -5.54 -9.97 -9.36
CA ILE A 172 -4.28 -10.59 -9.84
C ILE A 172 -4.54 -11.45 -11.10
N TYR A 173 -5.63 -12.22 -11.12
CA TYR A 173 -5.96 -13.13 -12.22
C TYR A 173 -6.24 -12.42 -13.56
N ILE A 174 -6.87 -11.23 -13.53
CA ILE A 174 -7.23 -10.48 -14.75
C ILE A 174 -6.16 -9.47 -15.20
N SER A 175 -5.13 -9.27 -14.38
CA SER A 175 -4.08 -8.25 -14.61
C SER A 175 -3.06 -8.70 -15.62
#